data_AF-A0A4P7U962-F1
#
_entry.id   AF-A0A4P7U962-F1
#
_cell.length_a   1.000
_cell.length_b   1.000
_cell.length_c   1.000
_cell.angle_alpha   90.00
_cell.angle_beta   90.00
_cell.angle_gamma   90.00
#
_symmetry.space_group_name_H-M   'P 1'
#
loop_
_entity.id
_entity.type
_entity.pdbx_description
1 polymer ?
#
loop_
_entity_poly.entity_id
_entity_poly.type
_entity_poly.pdbx_seq_one_letter_code
_entity_poly.pdbx_strand_id
1 'polypeptide(L)'
;MPSSRSTSPLRPRLAGALGALTLGAALLSLPGTATASPDGRTTLQPGTEAGVRADAHGTLDVTRDDRTGRVSFVRVRGADADLLPQGPSLRAASAGSPKASAWLDEHAVLFGVPADQLVLTDEIEDAFGSTFTYSQRHGDVPVWGAALKANVDADGDLVSVNGRVVPGLTTATVPTSPASTAARAERRAMEMVRLDPPTDEEGNPSGTVGLEADATPVVYEVGSPLGEAGPAHLAWQVTVTGGEGLREQLILADRGLKPLHRWSDVHGLTRTLGSYTGTGPTASFDDDTWAPTWAEGDSTAGLTQTQRDLLDSTAESYHLFRSTFGRDGYDGAGAAMHIRDNRLTGCANAAWHRSYISLCPGMETDDVIAHEWGHAYTQHTSGLVYSYQPGALNESYSDVWGEVVDLLNQREDDGADHSVRTTDDCVALPSGTGSPSLAMQVVSPRSLAGPCTYVARGNGAPAVTGEGTVKVVVATDAANASGPLTTDACTTLTNPAQVAGKWAYADRGTCTYQVKADNLVAAGARG
;
A
#
# COMPACT_ATOMS: atom_id res chain seq x y z
N MET A 1 60.11 -49.73 -6.08
CA MET A 1 61.34 -49.24 -5.39
C MET A 1 60.93 -48.27 -4.28
N PRO A 2 61.75 -48.10 -3.22
CA PRO A 2 61.30 -48.20 -1.81
C PRO A 2 60.99 -46.83 -1.14
N SER A 3 60.54 -46.71 0.12
CA SER A 3 60.54 -47.61 1.30
C SER A 3 59.24 -47.50 2.14
N SER A 4 58.66 -48.56 2.73
CA SER A 4 59.04 -49.22 4.02
C SER A 4 59.02 -48.23 5.21
N ARG A 5 58.36 -48.40 6.38
CA ARG A 5 58.01 -49.54 7.28
C ARG A 5 57.03 -49.03 8.41
N SER A 6 56.35 -49.77 9.30
CA SER A 6 56.07 -51.22 9.51
C SER A 6 54.98 -51.46 10.61
N THR A 7 54.22 -52.57 10.50
CA THR A 7 53.64 -53.46 11.56
C THR A 7 52.73 -53.00 12.72
N SER A 8 51.56 -53.66 12.80
CA SER A 8 50.69 -53.99 13.98
C SER A 8 51.37 -55.01 14.96
N PRO A 9 50.70 -55.71 15.92
CA PRO A 9 49.29 -55.71 16.40
C PRO A 9 49.10 -55.80 17.96
N LEU A 10 47.86 -55.93 18.45
CA LEU A 10 47.35 -56.95 19.43
C LEU A 10 46.24 -56.46 20.40
N ARG A 11 45.26 -57.34 20.65
CA ARG A 11 44.30 -57.31 21.78
C ARG A 11 44.70 -58.35 22.83
N PRO A 12 44.33 -58.16 24.10
CA PRO A 12 43.45 -59.11 24.83
C PRO A 12 42.27 -58.36 25.50
N ARG A 13 41.05 -58.87 25.78
CA ARG A 13 40.47 -60.15 26.27
C ARG A 13 40.57 -60.37 27.81
N LEU A 14 39.39 -60.63 28.42
CA LEU A 14 39.12 -61.15 29.80
C LEU A 14 39.47 -60.17 30.95
N ALA A 15 38.88 -60.17 32.15
CA ALA A 15 37.67 -60.74 32.79
C ALA A 15 37.31 -59.75 33.95
N GLY A 16 36.12 -59.67 34.57
CA GLY A 16 35.23 -60.72 35.06
C GLY A 16 35.58 -61.13 36.50
N ALA A 17 35.21 -60.35 37.52
CA ALA A 17 35.22 -60.76 38.94
C ALA A 17 34.28 -59.88 39.81
N LEU A 18 33.49 -60.53 40.67
CA LEU A 18 32.73 -59.90 41.76
C LEU A 18 33.65 -59.58 42.95
N GLY A 19 33.30 -58.56 43.74
CA GLY A 19 33.91 -58.29 45.03
C GLY A 19 33.02 -57.41 45.90
N ALA A 20 32.18 -58.01 46.73
CA ALA A 20 31.41 -57.32 47.75
C ALA A 20 31.99 -57.63 49.14
N LEU A 21 32.18 -56.62 50.01
CA LEU A 21 31.65 -56.58 51.39
C LEU A 21 32.04 -55.31 52.18
N THR A 22 31.02 -54.51 52.51
CA THR A 22 30.67 -54.00 53.86
C THR A 22 31.57 -53.07 54.71
N LEU A 23 30.92 -51.96 55.08
CA LEU A 23 30.81 -51.30 56.40
C LEU A 23 32.04 -50.63 57.07
N GLY A 24 31.93 -49.30 57.16
CA GLY A 24 32.31 -48.50 58.33
C GLY A 24 31.30 -47.35 58.47
N ALA A 25 30.61 -47.24 59.62
CA ALA A 25 29.50 -46.29 59.79
C ALA A 25 29.69 -45.38 61.02
N ALA A 26 29.39 -44.09 60.84
CA ALA A 26 29.10 -43.09 61.87
C ALA A 26 28.28 -41.97 61.20
N LEU A 27 26.97 -41.81 61.52
CA LEU A 27 26.43 -40.79 62.45
C LEU A 27 26.75 -39.35 61.97
N LEU A 28 25.78 -38.48 61.62
CA LEU A 28 24.51 -38.18 62.30
C LEU A 28 23.47 -37.45 61.39
N SER A 29 22.26 -37.28 61.93
CA SER A 29 21.15 -36.39 61.50
C SER A 29 20.26 -36.80 60.32
N LEU A 30 19.00 -37.12 60.64
CA LEU A 30 17.81 -36.93 59.79
C LEU A 30 17.32 -35.49 59.97
N PRO A 31 16.74 -34.86 58.93
CA PRO A 31 15.27 -34.82 58.87
C PRO A 31 14.68 -34.91 57.45
N GLY A 32 13.37 -35.19 57.39
CA GLY A 32 12.51 -34.77 56.29
C GLY A 32 12.38 -35.73 55.11
N THR A 33 11.20 -36.33 54.96
CA THR A 33 10.73 -36.87 53.69
C THR A 33 10.47 -35.73 52.71
N ALA A 34 11.37 -35.52 51.76
CA ALA A 34 11.12 -34.62 50.64
C ALA A 34 10.10 -35.26 49.69
N THR A 35 8.84 -34.82 49.76
CA THR A 35 7.90 -34.96 48.64
C THR A 35 8.49 -34.23 47.44
N ALA A 36 8.58 -34.91 46.28
CA ALA A 36 9.03 -34.26 45.06
C ALA A 36 8.03 -33.14 44.67
N SER A 37 8.47 -31.89 44.65
CA SER A 37 7.73 -30.80 44.01
C SER A 37 7.62 -31.08 42.51
N PRO A 38 6.46 -30.83 41.87
CA PRO A 38 6.31 -30.93 40.43
C PRO A 38 6.88 -29.69 39.70
N ASP A 39 7.94 -29.07 40.21
CA ASP A 39 8.64 -27.98 39.54
C ASP A 39 9.67 -28.56 38.57
N GLY A 40 9.15 -29.14 37.49
CA GLY A 40 9.89 -29.52 36.30
C GLY A 40 10.40 -28.32 35.49
N ARG A 41 10.83 -27.24 36.14
CA ARG A 41 11.66 -26.21 35.53
C ARG A 41 13.04 -26.79 35.27
N THR A 42 13.14 -27.56 34.19
CA THR A 42 14.39 -27.72 33.45
C THR A 42 14.98 -26.32 33.28
N THR A 43 16.27 -26.14 33.57
CA THR A 43 16.91 -24.82 33.51
C THR A 43 16.97 -24.31 32.07
N LEU A 44 15.88 -23.71 31.62
CA LEU A 44 15.80 -22.92 30.40
C LEU A 44 16.78 -21.76 30.55
N GLN A 45 17.62 -21.55 29.54
CA GLN A 45 18.45 -20.36 29.47
C GLN A 45 17.61 -19.26 28.80
N PRO A 46 17.30 -18.15 29.52
CA PRO A 46 16.71 -16.97 28.89
C PRO A 46 17.56 -16.54 27.70
N GLY A 47 16.92 -16.02 26.64
CA GLY A 47 17.65 -15.63 25.44
C GLY A 47 18.17 -16.78 24.56
N THR A 48 17.59 -17.99 24.67
CA THR A 48 17.85 -19.10 23.74
C THR A 48 16.58 -19.51 22.99
N GLU A 49 16.70 -20.03 21.76
CA GLU A 49 15.55 -20.57 21.02
C GLU A 49 14.87 -21.74 21.75
N ALA A 50 15.62 -22.47 22.58
CA ALA A 50 15.08 -23.50 23.45
C ALA A 50 14.24 -22.93 24.61
N GLY A 51 14.59 -21.74 25.12
CA GLY A 51 13.76 -20.95 26.02
C GLY A 51 12.44 -20.57 25.33
N VAL A 52 12.51 -19.80 24.25
CA VAL A 52 11.31 -19.37 23.49
C VAL A 52 10.39 -20.54 23.13
N ARG A 53 10.94 -21.70 22.74
CA ARG A 53 10.16 -22.91 22.43
C ARG A 53 9.49 -23.57 23.64
N ALA A 54 10.03 -23.37 24.83
CA ALA A 54 9.46 -23.89 26.07
C ALA A 54 8.47 -22.91 26.72
N ASP A 55 8.62 -21.61 26.46
CA ASP A 55 7.70 -20.58 26.92
C ASP A 55 6.45 -20.51 26.02
N ALA A 56 6.61 -20.63 24.69
CA ALA A 56 5.54 -20.55 23.71
C ALA A 56 4.61 -21.78 23.65
N HIS A 57 3.32 -21.54 23.38
CA HIS A 57 2.33 -22.57 23.05
C HIS A 57 2.01 -22.55 21.55
N GLY A 58 2.22 -23.68 20.87
CA GLY A 58 1.98 -23.85 19.43
C GLY A 58 3.24 -24.20 18.63
N THR A 59 3.18 -24.01 17.31
CA THR A 59 4.27 -24.29 16.36
C THR A 59 5.14 -23.05 16.18
N LEU A 60 6.33 -23.06 16.79
CA LEU A 60 7.31 -21.98 16.69
C LEU A 60 8.13 -22.03 15.39
N ASP A 61 8.00 -20.97 14.57
CA ASP A 61 8.86 -20.61 13.45
C ASP A 61 9.89 -19.55 13.88
N VAL A 62 11.15 -19.67 13.45
CA VAL A 62 12.20 -18.66 13.68
C VAL A 62 12.99 -18.42 12.39
N THR A 63 13.10 -17.15 12.00
CA THR A 63 13.94 -16.69 10.86
C THR A 63 15.13 -15.90 11.40
N ARG A 64 16.24 -15.94 10.67
CA ARG A 64 17.48 -15.23 11.00
C ARG A 64 17.81 -14.16 9.96
N ASP A 65 18.48 -13.10 10.40
CA ASP A 65 19.12 -12.10 9.55
C ASP A 65 20.45 -12.72 9.07
N ASP A 66 20.56 -12.98 7.76
CA ASP A 66 21.72 -13.68 7.15
C ASP A 66 23.05 -12.92 7.34
N ARG A 67 22.96 -11.60 7.54
CA ARG A 67 24.06 -10.66 7.73
C ARG A 67 24.72 -10.80 9.11
N THR A 68 23.96 -11.07 10.16
CA THR A 68 24.40 -11.14 11.57
C THR A 68 24.30 -12.54 12.18
N GLY A 69 23.55 -13.44 11.55
CA GLY A 69 23.17 -14.74 12.08
C GLY A 69 22.21 -14.67 13.29
N ARG A 70 21.74 -13.48 13.67
CA ARG A 70 20.79 -13.26 14.77
C ARG A 70 19.37 -13.55 14.33
N VAL A 71 18.46 -13.71 15.29
CA VAL A 71 17.03 -13.83 15.00
C VAL A 71 16.52 -12.50 14.43
N SER A 72 15.69 -12.57 13.39
CA SER A 72 15.02 -11.42 12.77
C SER A 72 13.49 -11.52 12.85
N PHE A 73 12.97 -12.74 13.01
CA PHE A 73 11.54 -13.01 13.16
C PHE A 73 11.34 -14.24 14.05
N VAL A 74 10.40 -14.11 14.98
CA VAL A 74 9.82 -15.20 15.76
C VAL A 74 8.31 -15.15 15.55
N ARG A 75 7.69 -16.27 15.19
CA ARG A 75 6.23 -16.40 15.11
C ARG A 75 5.79 -17.75 15.65
N VAL A 76 4.65 -17.78 16.30
CA VAL A 76 3.96 -19.01 16.70
C VAL A 76 2.68 -19.21 15.88
N ARG A 77 2.29 -20.48 15.66
CA ARG A 77 1.09 -20.88 14.89
C ARG A 77 0.38 -22.06 15.51
N GLY A 78 -0.96 -22.05 15.48
CA GLY A 78 -1.79 -23.14 15.97
C GLY A 78 -3.15 -22.63 16.43
N ALA A 79 -3.93 -23.48 17.09
CA ALA A 79 -4.94 -23.00 18.02
C ALA A 79 -4.22 -22.53 19.31
N ASP A 80 -4.75 -21.48 19.95
CA ASP A 80 -4.22 -20.89 21.19
C ASP A 80 -2.72 -20.52 21.08
N ALA A 81 -2.34 -19.88 19.97
CA ALA A 81 -0.95 -19.70 19.57
C ALA A 81 -0.32 -18.45 20.21
N ASP A 82 0.47 -18.64 21.26
CA ASP A 82 1.04 -17.55 22.06
C ASP A 82 2.53 -17.75 22.34
N LEU A 83 3.35 -16.69 22.21
CA LEU A 83 4.75 -16.69 22.60
C LEU A 83 4.95 -16.55 24.13
N LEU A 84 3.94 -16.11 24.89
CA LEU A 84 4.02 -16.00 26.36
C LEU A 84 2.70 -16.33 27.11
N PRO A 85 2.17 -17.57 27.00
CA PRO A 85 0.91 -18.02 27.64
C PRO A 85 0.91 -18.01 29.18
N GLN A 86 2.10 -18.02 29.80
CA GLN A 86 2.25 -17.88 31.26
C GLN A 86 2.48 -16.41 31.69
N GLY A 87 2.43 -15.47 30.73
CA GLY A 87 2.56 -14.05 30.98
C GLY A 87 1.31 -13.42 31.62
N PRO A 88 1.30 -12.08 31.78
CA PRO A 88 0.14 -11.37 32.28
C PRO A 88 -1.11 -11.67 31.43
N SER A 89 -2.18 -12.14 32.06
CA SER A 89 -3.42 -12.49 31.36
C SER A 89 -4.15 -11.22 30.90
N LEU A 90 -4.26 -11.01 29.60
CA LEU A 90 -4.78 -9.77 29.03
C LEU A 90 -6.29 -9.87 28.80
N ARG A 91 -7.07 -9.01 29.48
CA ARG A 91 -8.52 -8.83 29.24
C ARG A 91 -8.93 -7.35 29.28
N ALA A 92 -8.01 -6.47 28.89
CA ALA A 92 -8.23 -5.03 28.81
C ALA A 92 -7.38 -4.42 27.69
N ALA A 93 -7.99 -3.53 26.91
CA ALA A 93 -7.43 -2.81 25.75
C ALA A 93 -6.41 -1.71 26.15
N SER A 94 -5.43 -2.08 26.99
CA SER A 94 -4.30 -1.23 27.38
C SER A 94 -3.15 -2.06 27.98
N ALA A 95 -3.08 -3.35 27.64
CA ALA A 95 -2.28 -4.33 28.38
C ALA A 95 -1.41 -5.26 27.51
N GLY A 96 -1.44 -5.13 26.17
CA GLY A 96 -0.53 -5.86 25.27
C GLY A 96 0.94 -5.51 25.50
N SER A 97 1.23 -4.23 25.77
CA SER A 97 2.58 -3.72 26.07
C SER A 97 3.27 -4.48 27.22
N PRO A 98 2.65 -4.70 28.40
CA PRO A 98 3.19 -5.59 29.44
C PRO A 98 3.62 -6.99 28.99
N LYS A 99 2.84 -7.67 28.12
CA LYS A 99 3.15 -9.04 27.67
C LYS A 99 4.29 -9.05 26.64
N ALA A 100 4.27 -8.13 25.69
CA ALA A 100 5.36 -7.93 24.73
C ALA A 100 6.66 -7.50 25.41
N SER A 101 6.60 -6.61 26.40
CA SER A 101 7.77 -6.15 27.16
C SER A 101 8.38 -7.28 27.99
N ALA A 102 7.56 -8.05 28.72
CA ALA A 102 8.03 -9.20 29.49
C ALA A 102 8.71 -10.27 28.61
N TRP A 103 8.19 -10.51 27.40
CA TRP A 103 8.84 -11.42 26.45
C TRP A 103 10.19 -10.86 25.94
N LEU A 104 10.25 -9.55 25.66
CA LEU A 104 11.49 -8.89 25.22
C LEU A 104 12.55 -8.86 26.33
N ASP A 105 12.16 -8.65 27.59
CA ASP A 105 13.05 -8.70 28.76
C ASP A 105 13.82 -10.04 28.84
N GLU A 106 13.17 -11.15 28.49
CA GLU A 106 13.77 -12.49 28.53
C GLU A 106 14.44 -12.91 27.20
N HIS A 107 13.97 -12.42 26.04
CA HIS A 107 14.35 -12.98 24.73
C HIS A 107 14.97 -12.01 23.73
N ALA A 108 15.00 -10.69 23.96
CA ALA A 108 15.55 -9.71 23.01
C ALA A 108 17.01 -9.99 22.59
N VAL A 109 17.80 -10.62 23.46
CA VAL A 109 19.20 -11.02 23.18
C VAL A 109 19.35 -12.01 22.01
N LEU A 110 18.27 -12.70 21.61
CA LEU A 110 18.24 -13.51 20.38
C LEU A 110 18.39 -12.68 19.10
N PHE A 111 17.80 -11.48 19.09
CA PHE A 111 17.96 -10.47 18.04
C PHE A 111 19.33 -9.77 18.14
N GLY A 112 20.03 -9.94 19.27
CA GLY A 112 21.38 -9.40 19.51
C GLY A 112 21.41 -8.05 20.23
N VAL A 113 20.27 -7.63 20.79
CA VAL A 113 20.10 -6.40 21.59
C VAL A 113 19.75 -6.77 23.05
N PRO A 114 20.30 -6.09 24.06
CA PRO A 114 19.82 -6.25 25.44
C PRO A 114 18.48 -5.49 25.62
N ALA A 115 17.61 -5.96 26.51
CA ALA A 115 16.28 -5.37 26.69
C ALA A 115 16.32 -3.90 27.17
N ASP A 116 17.35 -3.51 27.92
CA ASP A 116 17.55 -2.12 28.39
C ASP A 116 17.88 -1.12 27.26
N GLN A 117 18.20 -1.61 26.07
CA GLN A 117 18.34 -0.80 24.85
C GLN A 117 17.02 -0.69 24.06
N LEU A 118 15.94 -1.33 24.47
CA LEU A 118 14.65 -1.26 23.79
C LEU A 118 13.69 -0.33 24.54
N VAL A 119 13.13 0.64 23.83
CA VAL A 119 12.14 1.57 24.37
C VAL A 119 10.88 1.49 23.53
N LEU A 120 9.73 1.21 24.16
CA LEU A 120 8.42 1.32 23.52
C LEU A 120 8.21 2.77 23.07
N THR A 121 8.07 2.97 21.76
CA THR A 121 7.94 4.30 21.14
C THR A 121 6.61 4.52 20.43
N ASP A 122 5.90 3.45 20.10
CA ASP A 122 4.67 3.51 19.30
C ASP A 122 3.80 2.27 19.55
N GLU A 123 2.48 2.45 19.48
CA GLU A 123 1.45 1.45 19.72
C GLU A 123 0.28 1.71 18.77
N ILE A 124 -0.05 0.73 17.93
CA ILE A 124 -1.17 0.77 16.99
C ILE A 124 -2.13 -0.35 17.40
N GLU A 125 -3.40 -0.04 17.60
CA GLU A 125 -4.48 -0.99 17.91
C GLU A 125 -5.55 -0.93 16.81
N ASP A 126 -6.00 -2.09 16.35
CA ASP A 126 -7.05 -2.25 15.35
C ASP A 126 -7.96 -3.46 15.65
N ALA A 127 -8.92 -3.76 14.78
CA ALA A 127 -9.88 -4.84 14.99
C ALA A 127 -9.27 -6.26 15.01
N PHE A 128 -8.00 -6.42 14.64
CA PHE A 128 -7.27 -7.69 14.59
C PHE A 128 -6.24 -7.84 15.73
N GLY A 129 -5.97 -6.78 16.49
CA GLY A 129 -5.08 -6.80 17.65
C GLY A 129 -4.28 -5.52 17.85
N SER A 130 -3.04 -5.64 18.33
CA SER A 130 -2.16 -4.51 18.61
C SER A 130 -0.71 -4.76 18.17
N THR A 131 -0.07 -3.74 17.61
CA THR A 131 1.36 -3.74 17.23
C THR A 131 2.14 -2.74 18.09
N PHE A 132 3.12 -3.25 18.84
CA PHE A 132 3.99 -2.46 19.71
C PHE A 132 5.37 -2.29 19.08
N THR A 133 5.82 -1.06 18.86
CA THR A 133 7.15 -0.78 18.30
C THR A 133 8.14 -0.39 19.39
N TYR A 134 9.15 -1.23 19.59
CA TYR A 134 10.27 -1.03 20.51
C TYR A 134 11.50 -0.56 19.73
N SER A 135 11.75 0.75 19.73
CA SER A 135 12.92 1.34 19.08
C SER A 135 14.19 1.11 19.90
N GLN A 136 15.30 0.79 19.22
CA GLN A 136 16.59 0.62 19.87
C GLN A 136 17.22 1.99 20.22
N ARG A 137 17.77 2.12 21.42
CA ARG A 137 18.59 3.25 21.87
C ARG A 137 19.94 2.75 22.38
N HIS A 138 20.95 3.60 22.25
CA HIS A 138 22.29 3.40 22.82
C HIS A 138 22.56 4.54 23.80
N GLY A 139 22.30 4.29 25.09
CA GLY A 139 22.06 5.37 26.05
C GLY A 139 20.90 6.25 25.59
N ASP A 140 21.05 7.57 25.69
CA ASP A 140 20.02 8.51 25.24
C ASP A 140 19.96 8.69 23.70
N VAL A 141 20.85 8.07 22.92
CA VAL A 141 20.89 8.25 21.46
C VAL A 141 20.04 7.18 20.75
N PRO A 142 19.05 7.54 19.92
CA PRO A 142 18.30 6.56 19.13
C PRO A 142 19.20 5.88 18.08
N VAL A 143 18.97 4.60 17.83
CA VAL A 143 19.64 3.85 16.77
C VAL A 143 18.78 3.91 15.50
N TRP A 144 19.33 4.49 14.43
CA TRP A 144 18.60 4.75 13.20
C TRP A 144 18.18 3.45 12.51
N GLY A 145 16.91 3.36 12.11
CA GLY A 145 16.37 2.19 11.41
C GLY A 145 16.46 0.89 12.21
N ALA A 146 16.41 0.97 13.54
CA ALA A 146 16.52 -0.18 14.43
C ALA A 146 15.35 -0.23 15.43
N ALA A 147 14.46 -1.19 15.25
CA ALA A 147 13.33 -1.46 16.12
C ALA A 147 12.91 -2.94 16.04
N LEU A 148 12.31 -3.43 17.11
CA LEU A 148 11.53 -4.67 17.13
C LEU A 148 10.04 -4.31 17.21
N LYS A 149 9.21 -4.98 16.42
CA LYS A 149 7.75 -4.92 16.48
C LYS A 149 7.23 -6.22 17.09
N ALA A 150 6.37 -6.08 18.10
CA ALA A 150 5.67 -7.19 18.74
C ALA A 150 4.18 -7.10 18.36
N ASN A 151 3.66 -8.14 17.74
CA ASN A 151 2.28 -8.20 17.27
C ASN A 151 1.50 -9.13 18.22
N VAL A 152 0.47 -8.56 18.85
CA VAL A 152 -0.48 -9.22 19.74
C VAL A 152 -1.81 -9.31 19.00
N ASP A 153 -2.51 -10.43 19.03
CA ASP A 153 -3.82 -10.57 18.38
C ASP A 153 -4.99 -10.04 19.23
N ALA A 154 -6.20 -10.07 18.68
CA ALA A 154 -7.42 -9.61 19.33
C ALA A 154 -7.81 -10.40 20.61
N ASP A 155 -7.29 -11.62 20.80
CA ASP A 155 -7.48 -12.41 22.03
C ASP A 155 -6.43 -12.06 23.12
N GLY A 156 -5.42 -11.27 22.77
CA GLY A 156 -4.34 -10.84 23.65
C GLY A 156 -3.12 -11.76 23.63
N ASP A 157 -2.98 -12.61 22.61
CA ASP A 157 -1.86 -13.54 22.46
C ASP A 157 -0.73 -12.96 21.63
N LEU A 158 0.51 -13.14 22.10
CA LEU A 158 1.71 -12.59 21.47
C LEU A 158 2.10 -13.50 20.30
N VAL A 159 1.48 -13.30 19.15
CA VAL A 159 1.64 -14.20 17.99
C VAL A 159 3.00 -14.08 17.30
N SER A 160 3.65 -12.91 17.37
CA SER A 160 4.98 -12.73 16.77
C SER A 160 5.79 -11.53 17.26
N VAL A 161 7.11 -11.62 17.09
CA VAL A 161 8.07 -10.51 17.25
C VAL A 161 9.04 -10.49 16.08
N ASN A 162 9.14 -9.38 15.36
CA ASN A 162 9.98 -9.21 14.17
C ASN A 162 10.73 -7.88 14.18
N GLY A 163 11.86 -7.78 13.48
CA GLY A 163 12.48 -6.49 13.26
C GLY A 163 13.98 -6.55 13.00
N ARG A 164 14.62 -5.39 13.16
CA ARG A 164 16.04 -5.17 12.89
C ARG A 164 16.64 -4.39 14.04
N VAL A 165 17.80 -4.83 14.52
CA VAL A 165 18.60 -4.13 15.53
C VAL A 165 20.07 -4.08 15.10
N VAL A 166 20.83 -3.19 15.72
CA VAL A 166 22.29 -3.10 15.57
C VAL A 166 22.92 -3.81 16.78
N PRO A 167 23.44 -5.04 16.63
CA PRO A 167 23.91 -5.84 17.75
C PRO A 167 25.27 -5.36 18.28
N GLY A 168 25.51 -5.58 19.58
CA GLY A 168 26.84 -5.38 20.19
C GLY A 168 27.29 -3.93 20.34
N LEU A 169 26.36 -2.97 20.37
CA LEU A 169 26.68 -1.57 20.68
C LEU A 169 27.21 -1.44 22.11
N THR A 170 28.35 -0.77 22.26
CA THR A 170 28.96 -0.44 23.56
C THR A 170 29.48 0.99 23.55
N THR A 171 29.55 1.65 24.70
CA THR A 171 30.10 3.01 24.83
C THR A 171 31.59 3.09 24.52
N ALA A 172 32.30 1.95 24.56
CA ALA A 172 33.71 1.84 24.17
C ALA A 172 33.92 1.84 22.64
N THR A 173 32.95 1.36 21.86
CA THR A 173 33.01 1.30 20.40
C THR A 173 32.25 2.43 19.72
N VAL A 174 31.09 2.81 20.27
CA VAL A 174 30.22 3.89 19.78
C VAL A 174 29.93 4.86 20.93
N PRO A 175 30.45 6.10 20.90
CA PRO A 175 30.13 7.11 21.90
C PRO A 175 28.64 7.48 21.88
N THR A 176 28.11 7.91 23.03
CA THR A 176 26.72 8.40 23.18
C THR A 176 26.64 9.92 23.38
N SER A 177 27.77 10.61 23.44
CA SER A 177 27.85 12.07 23.55
C SER A 177 28.48 12.65 22.29
N PRO A 178 27.76 13.50 21.52
CA PRO A 178 28.30 14.14 20.32
C PRO A 178 29.52 15.02 20.60
N ALA A 179 30.52 14.95 19.71
CA ALA A 179 31.69 15.83 19.71
C ALA A 179 31.48 17.08 18.81
N SER A 180 30.50 17.04 17.90
CA SER A 180 29.98 18.22 17.20
C SER A 180 28.69 18.74 17.85
N THR A 181 28.18 19.88 17.37
CA THR A 181 26.88 20.44 17.78
C THR A 181 25.88 20.34 16.64
N ALA A 182 24.58 20.26 16.95
CA ALA A 182 23.47 20.26 15.99
C ALA A 182 23.62 21.39 14.96
N ALA A 183 23.76 22.63 15.44
CA ALA A 183 24.00 23.82 14.61
C ALA A 183 25.22 23.73 13.68
N ARG A 184 26.22 22.90 13.98
CA ARG A 184 27.35 22.64 13.06
C ARG A 184 26.98 21.62 11.99
N ALA A 185 26.22 20.59 12.34
CA ALA A 185 25.68 19.60 11.41
C ALA A 185 24.66 20.23 10.44
N GLU A 186 23.69 21.00 10.94
CA GLU A 186 22.71 21.78 10.18
C GLU A 186 23.39 22.66 9.11
N ARG A 187 24.35 23.51 9.52
CA ARG A 187 25.10 24.36 8.59
C ARG A 187 25.85 23.56 7.53
N ARG A 188 26.41 22.40 7.90
CA ARG A 188 27.15 21.54 6.95
C ARG A 188 26.20 20.86 5.97
N ALA A 189 25.03 20.41 6.42
CA ALA A 189 24.00 19.82 5.56
C ALA A 189 23.47 20.85 4.56
N MET A 190 23.07 22.04 5.02
CA MET A 190 22.64 23.13 4.15
C MET A 190 23.74 23.59 3.17
N GLU A 191 25.02 23.57 3.57
CA GLU A 191 26.13 23.83 2.64
C GLU A 191 26.22 22.77 1.55
N MET A 192 26.07 21.48 1.90
CA MET A 192 26.06 20.39 0.93
C MET A 192 24.89 20.49 -0.06
N VAL A 193 23.67 20.71 0.43
CA VAL A 193 22.47 20.88 -0.42
C VAL A 193 22.60 22.11 -1.33
N ARG A 194 23.27 23.19 -0.90
CA ARG A 194 23.54 24.35 -1.77
C ARG A 194 24.61 24.11 -2.84
N LEU A 195 25.56 23.21 -2.60
CA LEU A 195 26.63 22.87 -3.55
C LEU A 195 26.21 21.80 -4.55
N ASP A 196 25.29 20.93 -4.16
CA ASP A 196 24.83 19.76 -4.87
C ASP A 196 23.32 19.59 -4.57
N PRO A 197 22.45 20.47 -5.10
CA PRO A 197 21.01 20.39 -4.87
C PRO A 197 20.43 19.09 -5.45
N PRO A 198 19.37 18.53 -4.85
CA PRO A 198 18.60 17.49 -5.52
C PRO A 198 18.03 18.02 -6.84
N THR A 199 17.70 17.10 -7.74
CA THR A 199 17.05 17.42 -9.01
C THR A 199 15.64 16.86 -9.04
N ASP A 200 14.78 17.48 -9.85
CA ASP A 200 13.54 16.86 -10.31
C ASP A 200 13.82 15.64 -11.24
N GLU A 201 12.75 14.99 -11.71
CA GLU A 201 12.82 13.84 -12.62
C GLU A 201 13.46 14.20 -13.97
N GLU A 202 13.34 15.46 -14.40
CA GLU A 202 13.96 16.02 -15.60
C GLU A 202 15.45 16.40 -15.42
N GLY A 203 15.97 16.38 -14.19
CA GLY A 203 17.36 16.70 -13.87
C GLY A 203 17.65 18.19 -13.62
N ASN A 204 16.63 19.04 -13.45
CA ASN A 204 16.78 20.43 -13.06
C ASN A 204 17.01 20.55 -11.54
N PRO A 205 17.95 21.40 -11.08
CA PRO A 205 18.24 21.55 -9.66
C PRO A 205 17.13 22.30 -8.91
N SER A 206 16.68 21.74 -7.78
CA SER A 206 15.70 22.39 -6.89
C SER A 206 16.20 23.71 -6.29
N GLY A 207 15.27 24.62 -5.99
CA GLY A 207 15.60 25.93 -5.43
C GLY A 207 16.19 25.86 -4.00
N THR A 208 17.38 26.43 -3.77
CA THR A 208 18.07 26.40 -2.47
C THR A 208 17.98 27.71 -1.67
N VAL A 209 16.95 28.52 -1.94
CA VAL A 209 16.70 29.78 -1.22
C VAL A 209 15.88 29.48 0.04
N GLY A 210 16.23 30.12 1.16
CA GLY A 210 15.49 29.97 2.40
C GLY A 210 15.65 28.60 3.09
N LEU A 211 16.71 27.83 2.80
CA LEU A 211 16.90 26.53 3.45
C LEU A 211 16.95 26.64 4.99
N GLU A 212 16.22 25.76 5.64
CA GLU A 212 16.24 25.45 7.06
C GLU A 212 16.75 24.03 7.29
N ALA A 213 17.14 23.68 8.52
CA ALA A 213 17.55 22.33 8.86
C ALA A 213 17.33 22.03 10.35
N ASP A 214 16.92 20.80 10.65
CA ASP A 214 16.89 20.23 12.00
C ASP A 214 17.89 19.06 12.09
N ALA A 215 18.60 18.94 13.21
CA ALA A 215 19.61 17.91 13.41
C ALA A 215 19.48 17.18 14.75
N THR A 216 19.19 15.88 14.67
CA THR A 216 19.06 14.97 15.82
C THR A 216 20.25 13.98 15.85
N PRO A 217 20.89 13.74 17.01
CA PRO A 217 21.96 12.75 17.10
C PRO A 217 21.39 11.32 17.00
N VAL A 218 22.04 10.46 16.22
CA VAL A 218 21.65 9.06 15.99
C VAL A 218 22.87 8.14 16.03
N VAL A 219 22.68 6.86 16.35
CA VAL A 219 23.64 5.81 16.00
C VAL A 219 23.24 5.24 14.64
N TYR A 220 24.16 5.27 13.68
CA TYR A 220 23.92 4.77 12.32
C TYR A 220 24.90 3.64 11.98
N GLU A 221 24.37 2.50 11.53
CA GLU A 221 25.17 1.40 10.96
C GLU A 221 25.33 1.61 9.45
N VAL A 222 26.59 1.76 9.00
CA VAL A 222 26.89 1.90 7.57
C VAL A 222 26.49 0.62 6.82
N GLY A 223 25.81 0.75 5.68
CA GLY A 223 25.28 -0.38 4.92
C GLY A 223 23.86 -0.81 5.34
N SER A 224 23.32 -0.28 6.45
CA SER A 224 21.98 -0.66 6.94
C SER A 224 20.83 -0.50 5.92
N PRO A 225 20.75 0.52 5.05
CA PRO A 225 19.69 0.61 4.03
C PRO A 225 19.81 -0.42 2.92
N LEU A 226 21.01 -0.98 2.71
CA LEU A 226 21.30 -2.01 1.69
C LEU A 226 21.18 -3.43 2.24
N GLY A 227 20.82 -3.59 3.53
CA GLY A 227 20.84 -4.90 4.21
C GLY A 227 22.25 -5.42 4.48
N GLU A 228 23.28 -4.57 4.41
CA GLU A 228 24.69 -4.95 4.62
C GLU A 228 25.13 -4.72 6.08
N ALA A 229 26.12 -5.49 6.54
CA ALA A 229 26.78 -5.27 7.83
C ALA A 229 27.86 -4.22 7.70
N GLY A 230 27.96 -3.33 8.69
CA GLY A 230 29.03 -2.35 8.73
C GLY A 230 29.31 -1.80 10.12
N PRO A 231 30.29 -0.89 10.23
CA PRO A 231 30.55 -0.20 11.47
C PRO A 231 29.39 0.71 11.85
N ALA A 232 29.00 0.66 13.12
CA ALA A 232 28.11 1.64 13.72
C ALA A 232 28.89 2.89 14.15
N HIS A 233 28.29 4.06 13.95
CA HIS A 233 28.88 5.36 14.28
C HIS A 233 27.87 6.25 14.98
N LEU A 234 28.35 7.09 15.90
CA LEU A 234 27.60 8.27 16.32
C LEU A 234 27.58 9.27 15.15
N ALA A 235 26.39 9.74 14.80
CA ALA A 235 26.12 10.58 13.66
C ALA A 235 25.02 11.60 13.99
N TRP A 236 24.79 12.51 13.05
CA TRP A 236 23.66 13.43 13.03
C TRP A 236 22.76 13.04 11.88
N GLN A 237 21.50 12.71 12.16
CA GLN A 237 20.45 12.78 11.16
C GLN A 237 20.06 14.23 11.00
N VAL A 238 20.13 14.75 9.78
CA VAL A 238 19.79 16.13 9.45
C VAL A 238 18.75 16.13 8.34
N THR A 239 17.56 16.66 8.63
CA THR A 239 16.58 16.99 7.60
C THR A 239 16.81 18.43 7.17
N VAL A 240 16.97 18.67 5.87
CA VAL A 240 17.09 20.01 5.28
C VAL A 240 15.84 20.27 4.44
N THR A 241 15.18 21.40 4.67
CA THR A 241 13.95 21.82 3.97
C THR A 241 14.14 23.19 3.35
N GLY A 242 13.33 23.55 2.36
CA GLY A 242 13.27 24.90 1.77
C GLY A 242 13.07 24.85 0.26
N GLY A 243 12.98 26.01 -0.39
CA GLY A 243 12.58 26.08 -1.79
C GLY A 243 11.15 25.56 -2.06
N GLU A 244 10.81 25.43 -3.34
CA GLU A 244 9.58 24.78 -3.79
C GLU A 244 9.72 23.26 -3.59
N GLY A 245 9.23 22.75 -2.46
CA GLY A 245 9.08 21.31 -2.19
C GLY A 245 10.35 20.53 -1.77
N LEU A 246 11.55 21.12 -1.75
CA LEU A 246 12.76 20.38 -1.39
C LEU A 246 12.75 19.92 0.07
N ARG A 247 13.00 18.62 0.25
CA ARG A 247 13.23 17.95 1.53
C ARG A 247 14.34 16.90 1.35
N GLU A 248 15.47 17.14 1.97
CA GLU A 248 16.67 16.30 1.89
C GLU A 248 16.98 15.68 3.24
N GLN A 249 17.44 14.43 3.25
CA GLN A 249 17.87 13.72 4.44
C GLN A 249 19.35 13.36 4.36
N LEU A 250 20.09 13.67 5.42
CA LEU A 250 21.53 13.41 5.51
C LEU A 250 21.87 12.71 6.82
N ILE A 251 22.74 11.71 6.75
CA ILE A 251 23.44 11.17 7.93
C ILE A 251 24.89 11.64 7.87
N LEU A 252 25.30 12.48 8.82
CA LEU A 252 26.65 13.04 8.92
C LEU A 252 27.40 12.44 10.12
N ALA A 253 28.60 11.88 9.92
CA ALA A 253 29.43 11.37 11.02
C ALA A 253 29.74 12.48 12.04
N ASP A 254 29.52 12.22 13.34
CA ASP A 254 29.65 13.24 14.39
C ASP A 254 31.03 13.94 14.37
N ARG A 255 32.10 13.17 14.17
CA ARG A 255 33.45 13.73 14.00
C ARG A 255 33.72 14.06 12.54
N GLY A 256 33.95 15.35 12.29
CA GLY A 256 34.32 15.86 10.97
C GLY A 256 33.15 16.10 10.02
N LEU A 257 31.94 15.64 10.35
CA LEU A 257 30.72 15.85 9.55
C LEU A 257 30.86 15.36 8.09
N LYS A 258 31.57 14.23 7.93
CA LYS A 258 31.62 13.51 6.65
C LYS A 258 30.25 12.86 6.41
N PRO A 259 29.65 12.98 5.21
CA PRO A 259 28.45 12.21 4.89
C PRO A 259 28.70 10.71 4.95
N LEU A 260 27.76 10.02 5.61
CA LEU A 260 27.65 8.56 5.67
C LEU A 260 26.50 8.06 4.78
N HIS A 261 25.42 8.86 4.69
CA HIS A 261 24.28 8.61 3.81
C HIS A 261 23.62 9.94 3.43
N ARG A 262 22.97 9.99 2.26
CA ARG A 262 22.14 11.10 1.80
C ARG A 262 21.08 10.50 0.88
N TRP A 263 19.83 10.93 1.04
CA TRP A 263 18.73 10.63 0.12
C TRP A 263 17.78 11.82 0.06
N SER A 264 16.99 11.91 -1.01
CA SER A 264 15.91 12.87 -1.08
C SER A 264 14.65 12.29 -0.45
N ASP A 265 13.94 13.07 0.36
CA ASP A 265 12.52 12.84 0.59
C ASP A 265 11.69 13.46 -0.56
N VAL A 266 12.33 14.07 -1.58
CA VAL A 266 11.75 14.31 -2.92
C VAL A 266 11.71 12.98 -3.72
N HIS A 267 11.23 11.93 -3.06
CA HIS A 267 10.31 10.95 -3.62
C HIS A 267 8.89 11.39 -3.21
N GLY A 268 8.63 12.69 -3.40
CA GLY A 268 7.34 13.29 -3.14
C GLY A 268 6.42 12.96 -4.30
N LEU A 269 5.18 12.63 -3.97
CA LEU A 269 4.08 12.69 -4.90
C LEU A 269 4.11 14.01 -5.68
N THR A 270 4.46 13.97 -6.97
CA THR A 270 4.47 15.15 -7.83
C THR A 270 3.10 15.28 -8.49
N ARG A 271 2.17 16.04 -7.90
CA ARG A 271 0.89 16.35 -8.54
C ARG A 271 0.98 17.60 -9.41
N THR A 272 0.17 17.65 -10.46
CA THR A 272 -0.22 18.91 -11.10
C THR A 272 -1.71 18.91 -11.36
N LEU A 273 -2.40 19.97 -10.95
CA LEU A 273 -3.80 20.20 -11.28
C LEU A 273 -3.88 21.25 -12.39
N GLY A 274 -4.57 20.92 -13.48
CA GLY A 274 -4.83 21.84 -14.57
C GLY A 274 -6.30 21.87 -14.96
N SER A 275 -6.77 23.03 -15.39
CA SER A 275 -8.12 23.16 -15.98
C SER A 275 -8.01 23.15 -17.51
N TYR A 276 -9.01 22.56 -18.18
CA TYR A 276 -9.14 22.68 -19.64
C TYR A 276 -9.36 24.15 -20.05
N THR A 277 -8.63 24.61 -21.08
CA THR A 277 -8.67 26.03 -21.52
C THR A 277 -9.31 26.26 -22.89
N GLY A 278 -9.65 25.19 -23.62
CA GLY A 278 -10.28 25.29 -24.93
C GLY A 278 -11.67 25.90 -24.87
N THR A 279 -11.84 27.03 -25.56
CA THR A 279 -13.10 27.78 -25.62
C THR A 279 -13.68 27.74 -27.03
N GLY A 280 -14.47 26.70 -27.33
CA GLY A 280 -15.18 26.62 -28.61
C GLY A 280 -15.97 25.33 -28.86
N PRO A 281 -16.92 25.34 -29.81
CA PRO A 281 -17.74 24.17 -30.18
C PRO A 281 -16.96 23.06 -30.93
N THR A 282 -15.64 23.22 -31.09
CA THR A 282 -14.71 22.24 -31.65
C THR A 282 -13.81 21.61 -30.58
N ALA A 283 -14.06 21.89 -29.29
CA ALA A 283 -13.38 21.22 -28.19
C ALA A 283 -13.55 19.70 -28.30
N SER A 284 -12.43 18.99 -28.31
CA SER A 284 -12.35 17.54 -28.40
C SER A 284 -11.97 16.97 -27.03
N PHE A 285 -12.44 15.77 -26.69
CA PHE A 285 -11.95 15.04 -25.51
C PHE A 285 -10.43 14.78 -25.58
N ASP A 286 -9.87 14.71 -26.79
CA ASP A 286 -8.44 14.50 -27.06
C ASP A 286 -7.65 15.82 -27.23
N ASP A 287 -8.19 16.98 -26.82
CA ASP A 287 -7.51 18.28 -26.94
C ASP A 287 -6.53 18.50 -25.78
N ASP A 288 -5.23 18.37 -26.06
CA ASP A 288 -4.13 18.54 -25.09
C ASP A 288 -3.86 19.99 -24.66
N THR A 289 -4.72 20.97 -25.01
CA THR A 289 -4.59 22.36 -24.51
C THR A 289 -5.13 22.56 -23.09
N TRP A 290 -4.36 22.06 -22.11
CA TRP A 290 -4.55 22.34 -20.69
C TRP A 290 -3.51 23.35 -20.17
N ALA A 291 -3.85 24.07 -19.11
CA ALA A 291 -2.92 24.92 -18.38
C ALA A 291 -2.89 24.49 -16.91
N PRO A 292 -1.70 24.29 -16.31
CA PRO A 292 -1.60 24.05 -14.87
C PRO A 292 -2.15 25.26 -14.12
N THR A 293 -3.05 24.99 -13.17
CA THR A 293 -3.62 25.97 -12.25
C THR A 293 -3.03 25.84 -10.85
N TRP A 294 -2.36 24.71 -10.56
CA TRP A 294 -1.60 24.42 -9.34
C TRP A 294 -0.61 23.27 -9.62
N ALA A 295 0.58 23.30 -9.03
CA ALA A 295 1.58 22.22 -9.02
C ALA A 295 2.03 21.89 -7.60
N GLU A 296 2.65 20.72 -7.39
CA GLU A 296 3.13 20.31 -6.06
C GLU A 296 4.05 21.37 -5.42
N GLY A 297 3.72 21.78 -4.20
CA GLY A 297 4.38 22.88 -3.49
C GLY A 297 3.73 24.26 -3.68
N ASP A 298 2.82 24.44 -4.64
CA ASP A 298 2.01 25.67 -4.75
C ASP A 298 1.07 25.83 -3.55
N SER A 299 0.75 27.08 -3.21
CA SER A 299 -0.22 27.36 -2.16
C SER A 299 -1.62 26.88 -2.56
N THR A 300 -2.24 26.04 -1.72
CA THR A 300 -3.65 25.65 -1.85
C THR A 300 -4.63 26.78 -1.48
N ALA A 301 -4.13 27.94 -1.03
CA ALA A 301 -4.94 29.10 -0.68
C ALA A 301 -5.53 29.76 -1.93
N GLY A 302 -6.82 29.48 -2.19
CA GLY A 302 -7.56 29.99 -3.35
C GLY A 302 -8.21 28.91 -4.19
N LEU A 303 -7.86 27.64 -3.97
CA LEU A 303 -8.55 26.50 -4.58
C LEU A 303 -10.02 26.40 -4.11
N THR A 304 -10.89 25.87 -4.96
CA THR A 304 -12.24 25.45 -4.54
C THR A 304 -12.18 24.22 -3.61
N GLN A 305 -13.32 23.79 -3.06
CA GLN A 305 -13.36 22.54 -2.29
C GLN A 305 -13.02 21.36 -3.20
N THR A 306 -13.77 21.18 -4.29
CA THR A 306 -13.50 20.20 -5.35
C THR A 306 -12.04 20.14 -5.81
N GLN A 307 -11.35 21.28 -5.93
CA GLN A 307 -9.94 21.31 -6.30
C GLN A 307 -8.99 20.84 -5.19
N ARG A 308 -9.38 20.95 -3.91
CA ARG A 308 -8.68 20.26 -2.81
C ARG A 308 -8.98 18.77 -2.83
N ASP A 309 -10.24 18.37 -3.01
CA ASP A 309 -10.64 16.96 -3.02
C ASP A 309 -9.93 16.18 -4.14
N LEU A 310 -9.83 16.76 -5.35
CA LEU A 310 -9.00 16.24 -6.46
C LEU A 310 -7.53 16.01 -6.06
N LEU A 311 -6.94 16.91 -5.28
CA LEU A 311 -5.55 16.81 -4.83
C LEU A 311 -5.40 15.80 -3.70
N ASP A 312 -6.25 15.86 -2.69
CA ASP A 312 -6.22 15.05 -1.47
C ASP A 312 -6.43 13.57 -1.82
N SER A 313 -7.47 13.24 -2.60
CA SER A 313 -7.76 11.86 -3.03
C SER A 313 -6.69 11.28 -3.95
N THR A 314 -6.04 12.12 -4.75
CA THR A 314 -4.86 11.73 -5.53
C THR A 314 -3.67 11.40 -4.61
N ALA A 315 -3.52 12.11 -3.49
CA ALA A 315 -2.50 11.80 -2.50
C ALA A 315 -2.81 10.57 -1.67
N GLU A 316 -4.07 10.38 -1.29
CA GLU A 316 -4.54 9.17 -0.60
C GLU A 316 -4.34 7.93 -1.49
N SER A 317 -4.62 8.05 -2.79
CA SER A 317 -4.28 7.03 -3.79
C SER A 317 -2.78 6.69 -3.81
N TYR A 318 -1.89 7.69 -3.90
CA TYR A 318 -0.44 7.46 -3.83
C TYR A 318 -0.03 6.79 -2.51
N HIS A 319 -0.52 7.31 -1.39
CA HIS A 319 -0.17 6.85 -0.05
C HIS A 319 -0.70 5.44 0.25
N LEU A 320 -1.85 5.03 -0.31
CA LEU A 320 -2.34 3.66 -0.24
C LEU A 320 -1.32 2.69 -0.84
N PHE A 321 -0.90 2.89 -2.10
CA PHE A 321 0.04 1.97 -2.75
C PHE A 321 1.46 2.05 -2.16
N ARG A 322 1.89 3.25 -1.75
CA ARG A 322 3.20 3.46 -1.12
C ARG A 322 3.29 2.81 0.25
N SER A 323 2.27 2.93 1.08
CA SER A 323 2.27 2.42 2.46
C SER A 323 2.01 0.92 2.52
N THR A 324 1.05 0.42 1.71
CA THR A 324 0.66 -0.99 1.71
C THR A 324 1.62 -1.89 0.95
N PHE A 325 2.17 -1.41 -0.17
CA PHE A 325 2.98 -2.24 -1.09
C PHE A 325 4.42 -1.72 -1.32
N GLY A 326 4.80 -0.61 -0.68
CA GLY A 326 6.12 0.01 -0.85
C GLY A 326 6.34 0.69 -2.21
N ARG A 327 5.31 0.73 -3.08
CA ARG A 327 5.43 1.16 -4.48
C ARG A 327 5.46 2.68 -4.60
N ASP A 328 6.44 3.22 -5.32
CA ASP A 328 6.60 4.65 -5.54
C ASP A 328 5.90 5.09 -6.85
N GLY A 329 4.79 5.81 -6.75
CA GLY A 329 3.97 6.20 -7.91
C GLY A 329 3.28 5.03 -8.61
N TYR A 330 2.48 5.31 -9.64
CA TYR A 330 1.76 4.27 -10.38
C TYR A 330 2.70 3.33 -11.15
N ASP A 331 3.86 3.82 -11.59
CA ASP A 331 4.84 3.07 -12.38
C ASP A 331 5.89 2.31 -11.52
N GLY A 332 6.01 2.67 -10.24
CA GLY A 332 7.01 2.11 -9.33
C GLY A 332 8.36 2.84 -9.38
N ALA A 333 8.45 3.98 -10.08
CA ALA A 333 9.63 4.83 -10.20
C ALA A 333 9.37 6.30 -9.82
N GLY A 334 8.19 6.63 -9.30
CA GLY A 334 7.85 7.96 -8.76
C GLY A 334 6.91 8.81 -9.61
N ALA A 335 6.50 8.34 -10.80
CA ALA A 335 5.93 9.18 -11.86
C ALA A 335 4.84 10.17 -11.41
N ALA A 336 4.96 11.41 -11.90
CA ALA A 336 4.06 12.51 -11.63
C ALA A 336 2.57 12.19 -11.91
N MET A 337 1.71 12.59 -10.97
CA MET A 337 0.27 12.31 -10.96
C MET A 337 -0.51 13.55 -11.42
N HIS A 338 -0.66 13.68 -12.74
CA HIS A 338 -1.33 14.80 -13.39
C HIS A 338 -2.88 14.65 -13.37
N ILE A 339 -3.59 15.73 -13.03
CA ILE A 339 -5.05 15.80 -12.90
C ILE A 339 -5.58 16.89 -13.85
N ARG A 340 -6.56 16.54 -14.71
CA ARG A 340 -7.27 17.49 -15.58
C ARG A 340 -8.72 17.71 -15.12
N ASP A 341 -8.98 18.86 -14.50
CA ASP A 341 -10.31 19.42 -14.21
C ASP A 341 -10.99 19.80 -15.55
N ASN A 342 -11.87 18.92 -16.04
CA ASN A 342 -12.36 18.95 -17.42
C ASN A 342 -13.70 19.70 -17.53
N ARG A 343 -13.65 21.02 -17.73
CA ARG A 343 -14.83 21.91 -17.76
C ARG A 343 -15.72 21.82 -19.01
N LEU A 344 -15.76 20.67 -19.68
CA LEU A 344 -16.70 20.41 -20.78
C LEU A 344 -18.11 20.17 -20.21
N THR A 345 -18.96 21.18 -20.30
CA THR A 345 -20.33 21.11 -19.75
C THR A 345 -21.15 20.02 -20.46
N GLY A 346 -21.57 18.99 -19.71
CA GLY A 346 -22.42 17.91 -20.21
C GLY A 346 -21.70 16.60 -20.57
N CYS A 347 -20.43 16.43 -20.17
CA CYS A 347 -19.85 15.09 -20.02
C CYS A 347 -20.13 14.53 -18.62
N ALA A 348 -20.34 13.21 -18.52
CA ALA A 348 -20.61 12.49 -17.27
C ALA A 348 -19.72 11.25 -17.26
N ASN A 349 -18.43 11.47 -17.03
CA ASN A 349 -17.39 10.44 -17.07
C ASN A 349 -16.15 10.92 -16.30
N ALA A 350 -15.36 9.97 -15.80
CA ALA A 350 -13.95 10.17 -15.51
C ALA A 350 -13.12 9.23 -16.42
N ALA A 351 -11.82 9.44 -16.54
CA ALA A 351 -10.94 8.55 -17.30
C ALA A 351 -9.44 8.73 -16.98
N TRP A 352 -8.72 7.62 -16.90
CA TRP A 352 -7.26 7.52 -16.99
C TRP A 352 -6.77 7.54 -18.45
N HIS A 353 -5.82 8.44 -18.73
CA HIS A 353 -5.24 8.68 -20.06
C HIS A 353 -3.72 8.44 -20.09
N ARG A 354 -3.25 7.27 -19.62
CA ARG A 354 -1.83 6.80 -19.68
C ARG A 354 -0.79 7.58 -18.87
N SER A 355 -1.02 8.86 -18.59
CA SER A 355 -0.16 9.74 -17.77
C SER A 355 -0.94 10.80 -16.98
N TYR A 356 -2.27 10.88 -17.11
CA TYR A 356 -3.11 11.80 -16.35
C TYR A 356 -4.51 11.22 -16.15
N ILE A 357 -5.21 11.62 -15.09
CA ILE A 357 -6.66 11.42 -14.95
C ILE A 357 -7.41 12.67 -15.45
N SER A 358 -8.62 12.49 -15.96
CA SER A 358 -9.54 13.60 -16.26
C SER A 358 -10.93 13.32 -15.69
N LEU A 359 -11.58 14.34 -15.15
CA LEU A 359 -12.88 14.21 -14.49
C LEU A 359 -13.83 15.31 -14.97
N CYS A 360 -15.06 14.92 -15.28
CA CYS A 360 -16.14 15.84 -15.62
C CYS A 360 -16.84 16.39 -14.35
N PRO A 361 -17.52 17.55 -14.43
CA PRO A 361 -18.21 18.12 -13.28
C PRO A 361 -19.31 17.20 -12.72
N GLY A 362 -19.25 16.90 -11.44
CA GLY A 362 -20.09 15.93 -10.74
C GLY A 362 -19.50 14.51 -10.66
N MET A 363 -18.22 14.33 -10.98
CA MET A 363 -17.48 13.05 -10.88
C MET A 363 -16.25 13.16 -9.96
N GLU A 364 -16.03 14.30 -9.31
CA GLU A 364 -14.83 14.59 -8.52
C GLU A 364 -14.90 14.04 -7.08
N THR A 365 -15.48 12.85 -6.89
CA THR A 365 -15.49 12.12 -5.61
C THR A 365 -14.20 11.31 -5.45
N ASP A 366 -13.79 11.06 -4.21
CA ASP A 366 -12.54 10.37 -3.88
C ASP A 366 -12.49 8.92 -4.34
N ASP A 367 -13.57 8.16 -4.19
CA ASP A 367 -13.72 6.81 -4.73
C ASP A 367 -13.45 6.76 -6.25
N VAL A 368 -14.00 7.70 -7.02
CA VAL A 368 -13.82 7.83 -8.47
C VAL A 368 -12.40 8.28 -8.82
N ILE A 369 -11.84 9.25 -8.09
CA ILE A 369 -10.44 9.70 -8.29
C ILE A 369 -9.47 8.52 -8.07
N ALA A 370 -9.69 7.73 -7.02
CA ALA A 370 -8.89 6.55 -6.70
C ALA A 370 -9.12 5.38 -7.65
N HIS A 371 -10.35 5.19 -8.17
CA HIS A 371 -10.65 4.25 -9.25
C HIS A 371 -9.82 4.58 -10.50
N GLU A 372 -9.80 5.84 -10.95
CA GLU A 372 -9.03 6.24 -12.14
C GLU A 372 -7.51 6.04 -11.94
N TRP A 373 -6.99 6.33 -10.75
CA TRP A 373 -5.60 5.98 -10.43
C TRP A 373 -5.38 4.45 -10.39
N GLY A 374 -6.37 3.66 -9.97
CA GLY A 374 -6.38 2.20 -10.04
C GLY A 374 -6.08 1.62 -11.43
N HIS A 375 -6.58 2.28 -12.49
CA HIS A 375 -6.21 1.93 -13.87
C HIS A 375 -4.74 2.20 -14.18
N ALA A 376 -4.17 3.30 -13.67
CA ALA A 376 -2.75 3.63 -13.82
C ALA A 376 -1.84 2.57 -13.19
N TYR A 377 -2.18 2.13 -11.96
CA TYR A 377 -1.48 1.03 -11.28
C TYR A 377 -1.66 -0.30 -12.03
N THR A 378 -2.86 -0.61 -12.52
CA THR A 378 -3.12 -1.83 -13.30
C THR A 378 -2.31 -1.86 -14.60
N GLN A 379 -2.22 -0.74 -15.33
CA GLN A 379 -1.40 -0.60 -16.54
C GLN A 379 0.08 -0.94 -16.30
N HIS A 380 0.64 -0.46 -15.18
CA HIS A 380 2.08 -0.59 -14.88
C HIS A 380 2.43 -1.78 -13.98
N THR A 381 1.49 -2.69 -13.73
CA THR A 381 1.70 -3.93 -12.99
C THR A 381 1.28 -5.15 -13.79
N SER A 382 -0.01 -5.48 -13.81
CA SER A 382 -0.56 -6.68 -14.45
C SER A 382 -0.85 -6.50 -15.95
N GLY A 383 -1.00 -5.26 -16.42
CA GLY A 383 -1.21 -4.94 -17.83
C GLY A 383 -2.51 -5.52 -18.40
N LEU A 384 -3.55 -5.67 -17.57
CA LEU A 384 -4.82 -6.29 -17.97
C LEU A 384 -5.45 -5.59 -19.17
N VAL A 385 -5.57 -6.33 -20.27
CA VAL A 385 -6.21 -5.85 -21.51
C VAL A 385 -7.66 -5.48 -21.23
N TYR A 386 -8.03 -4.24 -21.55
CA TYR A 386 -9.34 -3.65 -21.29
C TYR A 386 -10.45 -4.20 -22.21
N SER A 387 -10.75 -5.49 -22.05
CA SER A 387 -11.74 -6.22 -22.86
C SER A 387 -12.16 -7.52 -22.19
N TYR A 388 -13.44 -7.91 -22.29
CA TYR A 388 -13.98 -9.15 -21.70
C TYR A 388 -13.59 -9.33 -20.22
N GLN A 389 -13.21 -10.55 -19.81
CA GLN A 389 -12.82 -10.87 -18.43
C GLN A 389 -11.61 -10.07 -17.90
N PRO A 390 -10.48 -9.89 -18.63
CA PRO A 390 -9.40 -9.05 -18.12
C PRO A 390 -9.80 -7.56 -18.04
N GLY A 391 -10.74 -7.09 -18.87
CA GLY A 391 -11.35 -5.77 -18.71
C GLY A 391 -12.18 -5.67 -17.42
N ALA A 392 -13.09 -6.62 -17.20
CA ALA A 392 -13.90 -6.66 -15.97
C ALA A 392 -13.07 -6.80 -14.69
N LEU A 393 -11.89 -7.45 -14.75
CA LEU A 393 -10.93 -7.48 -13.63
C LEU A 393 -10.19 -6.15 -13.45
N ASN A 394 -9.94 -5.40 -14.54
CA ASN A 394 -9.34 -4.06 -14.46
C ASN A 394 -10.30 -3.07 -13.79
N GLU A 395 -11.57 -3.07 -14.19
CA GLU A 395 -12.66 -2.34 -13.51
C GLU A 395 -12.75 -2.76 -12.04
N SER A 396 -12.94 -4.06 -11.77
CA SER A 396 -13.17 -4.57 -10.42
C SER A 396 -12.00 -4.34 -9.46
N TYR A 397 -10.76 -4.23 -9.95
CA TYR A 397 -9.64 -3.82 -9.11
C TYR A 397 -9.65 -2.31 -8.85
N SER A 398 -10.00 -1.51 -9.85
CA SER A 398 -10.13 -0.06 -9.69
C SER A 398 -11.25 0.31 -8.71
N ASP A 399 -12.40 -0.38 -8.77
CA ASP A 399 -13.48 -0.28 -7.77
C ASP A 399 -12.99 -0.62 -6.36
N VAL A 400 -12.23 -1.71 -6.21
CA VAL A 400 -11.66 -2.13 -4.91
C VAL A 400 -10.65 -1.11 -4.38
N TRP A 401 -9.85 -0.46 -5.24
CA TRP A 401 -8.93 0.58 -4.79
C TRP A 401 -9.65 1.88 -4.44
N GLY A 402 -10.73 2.23 -5.15
CA GLY A 402 -11.61 3.35 -4.82
C GLY A 402 -12.24 3.21 -3.44
N GLU A 403 -12.99 2.12 -3.24
CA GLU A 403 -13.62 1.77 -1.95
C GLU A 403 -12.60 1.68 -0.79
N VAL A 404 -11.38 1.20 -1.04
CA VAL A 404 -10.35 1.15 0.00
C VAL A 404 -9.83 2.55 0.36
N VAL A 405 -9.78 3.52 -0.56
CA VAL A 405 -9.42 4.92 -0.22
C VAL A 405 -10.54 5.57 0.59
N ASP A 406 -11.78 5.47 0.13
CA ASP A 406 -13.01 5.95 0.76
C ASP A 406 -13.12 5.47 2.23
N LEU A 407 -13.10 4.15 2.46
CA LEU A 407 -13.15 3.56 3.80
C LEU A 407 -12.00 3.95 4.72
N LEU A 408 -10.85 4.38 4.17
CA LEU A 408 -9.68 4.82 4.94
C LEU A 408 -9.70 6.33 5.25
N ASN A 409 -10.24 7.17 4.37
CA ASN A 409 -10.23 8.62 4.52
C ASN A 409 -11.48 9.17 5.24
N GLN A 410 -12.63 8.46 5.14
CA GLN A 410 -13.95 8.87 5.66
C GLN A 410 -14.35 10.29 5.25
N ARG A 411 -14.02 10.69 4.02
CA ARG A 411 -14.45 11.95 3.40
C ARG A 411 -15.66 11.65 2.51
N GLU A 412 -16.47 12.67 2.23
CA GLU A 412 -17.62 12.64 1.28
C GLU A 412 -18.77 11.64 1.59
N ASP A 413 -18.61 10.81 2.63
CA ASP A 413 -19.50 9.80 3.24
C ASP A 413 -20.92 10.23 3.70
N ASP A 414 -21.35 11.47 3.45
CA ASP A 414 -22.54 12.07 4.06
C ASP A 414 -23.86 11.42 3.59
N GLY A 415 -24.24 10.32 4.25
CA GLY A 415 -25.39 9.48 3.91
C GLY A 415 -25.06 8.16 3.21
N ALA A 416 -23.79 7.74 3.21
CA ALA A 416 -23.34 6.45 2.71
C ALA A 416 -23.95 5.26 3.48
N ASP A 417 -24.10 4.12 2.79
CA ASP A 417 -24.58 2.86 3.38
C ASP A 417 -23.41 1.88 3.48
N HIS A 418 -22.70 1.94 4.61
CA HIS A 418 -21.58 1.04 4.92
C HIS A 418 -22.01 -0.37 5.35
N SER A 419 -23.26 -0.78 5.08
CA SER A 419 -23.67 -2.16 5.34
C SER A 419 -22.93 -3.11 4.39
N VAL A 420 -22.41 -4.22 4.95
CA VAL A 420 -21.73 -5.24 4.16
C VAL A 420 -22.72 -5.84 3.17
N ARG A 421 -22.56 -5.51 1.87
CA ARG A 421 -23.39 -6.07 0.80
C ARG A 421 -23.28 -7.59 0.82
N THR A 422 -24.33 -8.28 1.26
CA THR A 422 -24.41 -9.74 1.13
C THR A 422 -24.62 -10.12 -0.33
N THR A 423 -24.56 -11.41 -0.67
CA THR A 423 -24.91 -11.88 -2.03
C THR A 423 -26.36 -11.58 -2.43
N ASP A 424 -27.22 -11.32 -1.44
CA ASP A 424 -28.63 -10.96 -1.63
C ASP A 424 -28.80 -9.42 -1.72
N ASP A 425 -27.79 -8.66 -1.25
CA ASP A 425 -27.64 -7.20 -1.39
C ASP A 425 -26.69 -6.81 -2.54
N CYS A 426 -26.38 -7.74 -3.45
CA CYS A 426 -25.88 -7.38 -4.79
C CYS A 426 -26.94 -6.50 -5.46
N VAL A 427 -26.78 -5.18 -5.30
CA VAL A 427 -27.84 -4.18 -5.30
C VAL A 427 -28.94 -4.55 -6.29
N ALA A 428 -30.03 -5.12 -5.76
CA ALA A 428 -31.31 -5.15 -6.43
C ALA A 428 -31.78 -3.69 -6.50
N LEU A 429 -31.19 -2.94 -7.45
CA LEU A 429 -31.46 -1.53 -7.69
C LEU A 429 -32.97 -1.38 -7.66
N PRO A 430 -33.53 -0.47 -6.83
CA PRO A 430 -34.97 -0.30 -6.71
C PRO A 430 -35.53 0.38 -7.97
N SER A 431 -35.44 -0.30 -9.12
CA SER A 431 -35.94 0.07 -10.45
C SER A 431 -35.64 1.51 -10.88
N GLY A 432 -34.52 2.07 -10.40
CA GLY A 432 -34.36 3.53 -10.26
C GLY A 432 -33.33 4.17 -11.19
N THR A 433 -32.03 3.90 -10.97
CA THR A 433 -30.94 4.77 -11.47
C THR A 433 -29.80 4.05 -12.20
N GLY A 434 -29.49 2.80 -11.86
CA GLY A 434 -28.69 1.96 -12.76
C GLY A 434 -29.54 1.56 -13.96
N SER A 435 -29.02 1.83 -15.17
CA SER A 435 -29.71 1.48 -16.42
C SER A 435 -30.08 -0.01 -16.41
N PRO A 436 -31.36 -0.41 -16.57
CA PRO A 436 -31.67 -1.81 -16.74
C PRO A 436 -30.90 -2.29 -17.98
N SER A 437 -30.12 -3.37 -17.81
CA SER A 437 -29.44 -4.05 -18.91
C SER A 437 -30.49 -4.72 -19.79
N LEU A 438 -31.14 -3.91 -20.62
CA LEU A 438 -32.23 -4.30 -21.50
C LEU A 438 -31.68 -5.27 -22.55
N ALA A 439 -31.77 -6.57 -22.24
CA ALA A 439 -31.25 -7.64 -23.07
C ALA A 439 -32.11 -7.79 -24.33
N MET A 440 -31.93 -6.91 -25.32
CA MET A 440 -32.59 -7.03 -26.61
C MET A 440 -31.90 -8.14 -27.42
N GLN A 441 -32.64 -9.17 -27.80
CA GLN A 441 -32.14 -10.21 -28.71
C GLN A 441 -32.76 -10.02 -30.09
N VAL A 442 -31.92 -9.86 -31.12
CA VAL A 442 -32.40 -9.96 -32.50
C VAL A 442 -32.64 -11.43 -32.80
N VAL A 443 -33.88 -11.78 -33.14
CA VAL A 443 -34.28 -13.16 -33.47
C VAL A 443 -34.45 -13.40 -34.98
N SER A 444 -34.60 -12.32 -35.75
CA SER A 444 -34.72 -12.36 -37.22
C SER A 444 -34.34 -11.02 -37.86
N PRO A 445 -33.73 -10.99 -39.06
CA PRO A 445 -33.32 -12.14 -39.89
C PRO A 445 -32.19 -12.94 -39.23
N ARG A 446 -32.10 -14.24 -39.52
CA ARG A 446 -31.16 -15.16 -38.85
C ARG A 446 -29.68 -14.77 -39.04
N SER A 447 -29.36 -14.00 -40.08
CA SER A 447 -28.04 -13.43 -40.35
C SER A 447 -27.60 -12.34 -39.37
N LEU A 448 -28.54 -11.73 -38.63
CA LEU A 448 -28.31 -10.69 -37.62
C LEU A 448 -28.70 -11.17 -36.22
N ALA A 449 -28.96 -12.46 -36.03
CA ALA A 449 -29.46 -12.98 -34.78
C ALA A 449 -28.35 -13.05 -33.72
N GLY A 450 -28.58 -12.39 -32.57
CA GLY A 450 -27.59 -12.26 -31.51
C GLY A 450 -28.06 -11.30 -30.39
N PRO A 451 -27.30 -11.21 -29.29
CA PRO A 451 -27.54 -10.22 -28.24
C PRO A 451 -27.17 -8.82 -28.73
N CYS A 452 -28.00 -7.83 -28.41
CA CYS A 452 -27.68 -6.42 -28.54
C CYS A 452 -27.52 -5.81 -27.15
N THR A 453 -26.31 -5.36 -26.82
CA THR A 453 -26.05 -4.62 -25.58
C THR A 453 -26.74 -3.27 -25.65
N TYR A 454 -27.70 -3.04 -24.76
CA TYR A 454 -28.34 -1.76 -24.57
C TYR A 454 -27.47 -0.84 -23.72
N VAL A 455 -27.43 0.45 -24.09
CA VAL A 455 -26.89 1.53 -23.26
C VAL A 455 -28.01 2.56 -23.15
N ALA A 456 -28.47 2.86 -21.94
CA ALA A 456 -29.50 3.88 -21.76
C ALA A 456 -28.91 5.27 -22.01
N ARG A 457 -29.77 6.21 -22.42
CA ARG A 457 -29.43 7.63 -22.44
C ARG A 457 -29.85 8.24 -21.10
N GLY A 458 -28.95 8.94 -20.40
CA GLY A 458 -29.23 9.59 -19.11
C GLY A 458 -30.22 10.77 -19.12
N ASN A 459 -31.00 10.95 -20.20
CA ASN A 459 -31.86 12.13 -20.42
C ASN A 459 -33.32 11.75 -20.71
N GLY A 460 -33.96 11.02 -19.79
CA GLY A 460 -35.43 11.00 -19.65
C GLY A 460 -36.27 10.39 -20.78
N ALA A 461 -35.67 9.66 -21.73
CA ALA A 461 -36.44 8.82 -22.65
C ALA A 461 -37.15 7.72 -21.86
N PRO A 462 -38.42 7.37 -22.17
CA PRO A 462 -39.16 6.38 -21.40
C PRO A 462 -38.46 5.01 -21.46
N ALA A 463 -38.05 4.52 -20.30
CA ALA A 463 -37.47 3.19 -20.16
C ALA A 463 -38.43 2.12 -20.70
N VAL A 464 -37.88 1.08 -21.31
CA VAL A 464 -38.66 -0.05 -21.83
C VAL A 464 -38.98 -0.99 -20.67
N THR A 465 -40.15 -0.81 -20.07
CA THR A 465 -40.56 -1.41 -18.78
C THR A 465 -41.30 -2.74 -18.91
N GLY A 466 -40.95 -3.59 -19.89
CA GLY A 466 -41.55 -4.92 -20.02
C GLY A 466 -40.99 -5.80 -21.13
N GLU A 467 -41.17 -7.11 -20.97
CA GLU A 467 -40.80 -8.13 -21.96
C GLU A 467 -41.74 -8.13 -23.17
N GLY A 468 -41.19 -8.29 -24.39
CA GLY A 468 -42.01 -8.43 -25.59
C GLY A 468 -41.21 -8.54 -26.89
N THR A 469 -41.86 -9.06 -27.94
CA THR A 469 -41.28 -9.12 -29.29
C THR A 469 -41.70 -7.90 -30.11
N VAL A 470 -40.74 -7.09 -30.53
CA VAL A 470 -40.96 -5.91 -31.38
C VAL A 470 -40.56 -6.18 -32.83
N LYS A 471 -41.25 -5.56 -33.79
CA LYS A 471 -40.82 -5.54 -35.19
C LYS A 471 -40.00 -4.28 -35.44
N VAL A 472 -38.72 -4.48 -35.73
CA VAL A 472 -37.77 -3.43 -36.07
C VAL A 472 -37.89 -3.10 -37.56
N VAL A 473 -37.84 -1.82 -37.90
CA VAL A 473 -37.79 -1.31 -39.28
C VAL A 473 -36.48 -0.57 -39.47
N VAL A 474 -35.75 -0.89 -40.54
CA VAL A 474 -34.56 -0.10 -40.93
C VAL A 474 -35.02 1.29 -41.34
N ALA A 475 -34.57 2.30 -40.60
CA ALA A 475 -34.74 3.69 -40.97
C ALA A 475 -33.84 3.98 -42.17
N THR A 476 -34.38 4.68 -43.17
CA THR A 476 -33.61 5.07 -44.35
C THR A 476 -33.64 6.58 -44.53
N ASP A 477 -32.52 7.16 -44.90
CA ASP A 477 -32.36 8.56 -45.29
C ASP A 477 -31.54 8.66 -46.59
N ALA A 478 -31.19 9.87 -47.01
CA ALA A 478 -30.44 10.09 -48.24
C ALA A 478 -28.94 9.92 -48.00
N ALA A 479 -28.22 9.11 -48.77
CA ALA A 479 -26.76 9.07 -48.68
C ALA A 479 -26.16 10.45 -49.06
N ASN A 480 -25.46 11.08 -48.13
CA ASN A 480 -24.94 12.45 -48.26
C ASN A 480 -23.68 12.68 -47.38
N ALA A 481 -23.19 13.92 -47.30
CA ALA A 481 -21.98 14.25 -46.55
C ALA A 481 -22.11 14.13 -45.01
N SER A 482 -23.33 14.20 -44.46
CA SER A 482 -23.63 13.99 -43.05
C SER A 482 -23.77 12.51 -42.68
N GLY A 483 -24.08 11.65 -43.66
CA GLY A 483 -24.25 10.20 -43.52
C GLY A 483 -24.06 9.49 -44.86
N PRO A 484 -22.96 8.74 -45.09
CA PRO A 484 -22.68 8.12 -46.38
C PRO A 484 -23.51 6.84 -46.65
N LEU A 485 -24.20 6.30 -45.64
CA LEU A 485 -25.09 5.15 -45.79
C LEU A 485 -26.54 5.62 -45.87
N THR A 486 -27.36 4.95 -46.68
CA THR A 486 -28.82 5.22 -46.75
C THR A 486 -29.59 4.67 -45.54
N THR A 487 -28.90 4.15 -44.52
CA THR A 487 -29.45 3.45 -43.36
C THR A 487 -28.93 4.04 -42.05
N ASP A 488 -28.16 5.13 -42.09
CA ASP A 488 -27.55 5.70 -40.89
C ASP A 488 -28.40 6.78 -40.22
N ALA A 489 -29.49 7.26 -40.84
CA ALA A 489 -30.42 8.21 -40.25
C ALA A 489 -29.76 9.54 -39.81
N CYS A 490 -28.65 9.93 -40.44
CA CYS A 490 -27.99 11.19 -40.16
C CYS A 490 -28.73 12.42 -40.70
N THR A 491 -29.71 12.20 -41.57
CA THR A 491 -30.63 13.23 -42.09
C THR A 491 -32.09 12.77 -42.03
N THR A 492 -33.02 13.66 -42.42
CA THR A 492 -34.46 13.40 -42.43
C THR A 492 -34.79 12.10 -43.17
N LEU A 493 -35.53 11.21 -42.50
CA LEU A 493 -35.86 9.90 -43.06
C LEU A 493 -36.68 10.02 -44.36
N THR A 494 -36.36 9.15 -45.31
CA THR A 494 -37.09 8.93 -46.56
C THR A 494 -38.24 7.93 -46.40
N ASN A 495 -38.25 7.12 -45.32
CA ASN A 495 -39.30 6.14 -45.03
C ASN A 495 -40.11 6.38 -43.72
N PRO A 496 -40.46 7.62 -43.32
CA PRO A 496 -41.01 7.90 -41.99
C PRO A 496 -42.33 7.17 -41.71
N ALA A 497 -43.21 7.04 -42.72
CA ALA A 497 -44.46 6.28 -42.60
C ALA A 497 -44.26 4.77 -42.33
N GLN A 498 -43.07 4.22 -42.61
CA GLN A 498 -42.73 2.84 -42.26
C GLN A 498 -42.18 2.72 -40.83
N VAL A 499 -41.53 3.78 -40.32
CA VAL A 499 -40.93 3.86 -38.99
C VAL A 499 -41.96 4.23 -37.91
N ALA A 500 -42.93 5.07 -38.23
CA ALA A 500 -43.95 5.57 -37.30
C ALA A 500 -44.63 4.44 -36.48
N GLY A 501 -44.62 4.59 -35.16
CA GLY A 501 -45.20 3.67 -34.18
C GLY A 501 -44.43 2.37 -33.94
N LYS A 502 -43.26 2.19 -34.57
CA LYS A 502 -42.45 0.97 -34.49
C LYS A 502 -41.07 1.26 -33.92
N TRP A 503 -40.29 0.20 -33.73
CA TRP A 503 -38.89 0.30 -33.36
C TRP A 503 -38.04 0.52 -34.61
N ALA A 504 -37.05 1.39 -34.52
CA ALA A 504 -36.20 1.76 -35.64
C ALA A 504 -34.77 1.23 -35.51
N TYR A 505 -34.20 0.76 -36.60
CA TYR A 505 -32.78 0.44 -36.71
C TYR A 505 -32.07 1.46 -37.59
N ALA A 506 -30.94 1.98 -37.13
CA ALA A 506 -30.05 2.80 -37.93
C ALA A 506 -28.59 2.32 -37.74
N ASP A 507 -27.85 2.27 -38.84
CA ASP A 507 -26.43 1.91 -38.84
C ASP A 507 -25.56 3.00 -38.18
N ARG A 508 -24.36 2.61 -37.73
CA ARG A 508 -23.34 3.58 -37.32
C ARG A 508 -22.89 4.36 -38.56
N GLY A 509 -22.96 5.69 -38.47
CA GLY A 509 -22.58 6.62 -39.54
C GLY A 509 -21.70 7.74 -38.97
N THR A 510 -21.57 8.83 -39.74
CA THR A 510 -20.69 9.96 -39.41
C THR A 510 -21.29 10.97 -38.43
N CYS A 511 -22.62 11.01 -38.27
CA CYS A 511 -23.29 11.86 -37.28
C CYS A 511 -23.38 11.21 -35.88
N THR A 512 -23.62 12.04 -34.86
CA THR A 512 -23.76 11.61 -33.46
C THR A 512 -25.04 10.78 -33.22
N TYR A 513 -25.03 9.98 -32.15
CA TYR A 513 -26.21 9.23 -31.69
C TYR A 513 -27.41 10.11 -31.29
N GLN A 514 -27.21 11.41 -31.05
CA GLN A 514 -28.29 12.35 -30.80
C GLN A 514 -29.04 12.67 -32.11
N VAL A 515 -28.33 13.10 -33.16
CA VAL A 515 -28.90 13.43 -34.48
C VAL A 515 -29.72 12.27 -35.04
N LYS A 516 -29.20 11.04 -34.93
CA LYS A 516 -29.91 9.82 -35.34
C LYS A 516 -31.24 9.68 -34.61
N ALA A 517 -31.23 9.75 -33.28
CA ALA A 517 -32.43 9.58 -32.46
C ALA A 517 -33.46 10.70 -32.72
N ASP A 518 -33.03 11.94 -32.90
CA ASP A 518 -33.94 13.05 -33.19
C ASP A 518 -34.66 12.86 -34.55
N ASN A 519 -33.95 12.39 -35.58
CA ASN A 519 -34.55 12.04 -36.87
C ASN A 519 -35.54 10.87 -36.77
N LEU A 520 -35.24 9.85 -35.94
CA LEU A 520 -36.13 8.72 -35.68
C LEU A 520 -37.39 9.13 -34.91
N VAL A 521 -37.25 9.97 -33.87
CA VAL A 521 -38.36 10.51 -33.07
C VAL A 521 -39.22 11.44 -33.91
N ALA A 522 -38.63 12.29 -34.76
CA ALA A 522 -39.36 13.14 -35.71
C ALA A 522 -40.15 12.32 -36.75
N ALA A 523 -39.67 11.13 -37.10
CA ALA A 523 -40.39 10.15 -37.92
C ALA A 523 -41.44 9.32 -37.14
N GLY A 524 -41.59 9.56 -35.83
CA GLY A 524 -42.56 8.88 -34.96
C GLY A 524 -42.14 7.49 -34.50
N ALA A 525 -40.84 7.17 -34.46
CA ALA A 525 -40.35 5.93 -33.86
C ALA A 525 -40.78 5.83 -32.38
N ARG A 526 -41.04 4.60 -31.93
CA ARG A 526 -41.46 4.27 -30.55
C ARG A 526 -40.30 3.77 -29.69
N GLY A 527 -39.19 3.35 -30.31
CA GLY A 527 -37.98 2.81 -29.70
C GLY A 527 -36.88 2.63 -30.74
#